data_AF-A0AAT9GNH1-F1
#
_entry.id   AF-A0AAT9GNH1-F1
#
_cell.length_a   1.000
_cell.length_b   1.000
_cell.length_c   1.000
_cell.angle_alpha   90.00
_cell.angle_beta   90.00
_cell.angle_gamma   90.00
#
_symmetry.space_group_name_H-M   'P 1'
#
loop_
_entity.id
_entity.type
_entity.pdbx_description
1 polymer ?
#
loop_
_entity_poly.entity_id
_entity_poly.type
_entity_poly.pdbx_seq_one_letter_code
_entity_poly.pdbx_strand_id
1 'polypeptide(L)'
;MFVTSIYLILKVHVGLSEIMFSFNPYPFYFIGLIFGIERIFYGVSGSSKLLSLMMGGGEYSSLSTLALFIFFLSFGIYVLVYTIAYTQVLIEILNALNGISYLLFSLSIFKAWHT
;
A
#
# COMPACT_ATOMS: atom_id res chain seq x y z
N MET A 1 3.11 2.90 6.57
CA MET A 1 1.88 2.85 5.75
C MET A 1 0.70 3.56 6.41
N PHE A 2 0.18 3.13 7.57
CA PHE A 2 -1.03 3.75 8.17
C PHE A 2 -0.91 5.26 8.42
N VAL A 3 0.07 5.69 9.23
CA VAL A 3 0.26 7.10 9.61
C VAL A 3 0.57 7.98 8.40
N THR A 4 1.46 7.49 7.53
CA THR A 4 1.82 8.19 6.28
C THR A 4 0.62 8.36 5.37
N SER A 5 -0.24 7.34 5.25
CA SER A 5 -1.45 7.40 4.43
C SER A 5 -2.47 8.40 4.98
N ILE A 6 -2.71 8.42 6.30
CA ILE A 6 -3.60 9.40 6.93
C ILE A 6 -3.14 10.82 6.61
N TYR A 7 -1.86 11.10 6.81
CA TYR A 7 -1.33 12.44 6.58
C TYR A 7 -1.47 12.87 5.13
N LEU A 8 -1.11 11.99 4.19
CA LEU A 8 -1.17 12.28 2.76
C LEU A 8 -2.62 12.48 2.28
N ILE A 9 -3.58 11.70 2.80
CA ILE A 9 -5.01 11.90 2.50
C ILE A 9 -5.48 13.29 2.93
N LEU A 10 -5.06 13.75 4.12
CA LEU A 10 -5.45 15.05 4.68
C LEU A 10 -4.73 16.25 4.06
N LYS A 11 -3.64 16.04 3.30
CA LYS A 11 -2.82 17.14 2.76
C LYS A 11 -2.84 17.23 1.26
N VAL A 12 -2.80 16.09 0.57
CA VAL A 12 -2.81 16.00 -0.89
C VAL A 12 -4.27 15.87 -1.30
N HIS A 13 -5.10 16.90 -1.14
CA HIS A 13 -6.48 16.83 -1.63
C HIS A 13 -6.47 16.99 -3.15
N VAL A 14 -7.01 15.99 -3.86
CA VAL A 14 -6.98 15.92 -5.32
C VAL A 14 -8.42 15.83 -5.84
N GLY A 15 -8.74 16.60 -6.87
CA GLY A 15 -10.05 16.52 -7.52
C GLY A 15 -10.24 15.21 -8.31
N LEU A 16 -11.48 14.80 -8.54
CA LEU A 16 -11.81 13.59 -9.34
C LEU A 16 -11.22 13.64 -10.76
N SER A 17 -11.17 14.83 -11.37
CA SER A 17 -10.54 15.06 -12.68
C SER A 17 -9.04 14.78 -12.64
N GLU A 18 -8.33 15.32 -11.65
CA GLU A 18 -6.90 15.10 -11.49
C GLU A 18 -6.58 13.62 -11.26
N ILE A 19 -7.38 12.90 -10.47
CA ILE A 19 -7.19 11.45 -10.30
C ILE A 19 -7.24 10.69 -11.63
N MET A 20 -8.18 11.05 -12.52
CA MET A 20 -8.35 10.38 -13.82
C MET A 20 -7.29 10.79 -14.86
N PHE A 21 -6.81 12.04 -14.83
CA PHE A 21 -5.97 12.59 -15.90
C PHE A 21 -4.50 12.78 -15.53
N SER A 22 -4.14 12.88 -14.24
CA SER A 22 -2.76 13.11 -13.80
C SER A 22 -2.07 11.88 -13.20
N PHE A 23 -2.74 10.71 -13.20
CA PHE A 23 -2.18 9.49 -12.60
C PHE A 23 -1.65 9.78 -11.18
N ASN A 24 -2.46 10.44 -10.36
CA ASN A 24 -2.05 10.81 -9.01
C ASN A 24 -2.11 9.56 -8.10
N PRO A 25 -1.11 9.30 -7.22
CA PRO A 25 -1.13 8.18 -6.28
C PRO A 25 -2.19 8.30 -5.17
N TYR A 26 -2.95 9.39 -5.12
CA TYR A 26 -3.94 9.66 -4.09
C TYR A 26 -4.87 8.48 -3.74
N PRO A 27 -5.46 7.75 -4.71
CA PRO A 27 -6.30 6.58 -4.39
C PRO A 27 -5.54 5.49 -3.62
N PHE A 28 -4.24 5.36 -3.87
CA PHE A 28 -3.42 4.35 -3.21
C PHE A 28 -3.26 4.65 -1.72
N TYR A 29 -3.26 5.91 -1.29
CA TYR A 29 -3.18 6.22 0.14
C TYR A 29 -4.31 5.57 0.95
N PHE A 30 -5.52 5.46 0.38
CA PHE A 30 -6.64 4.74 1.01
C PHE A 30 -6.36 3.24 1.14
N ILE A 31 -5.76 2.62 0.12
CA ILE A 31 -5.29 1.23 0.19
C ILE A 31 -4.27 1.11 1.34
N GLY A 32 -3.33 2.03 1.43
CA GLY A 32 -2.31 2.02 2.49
C GLY A 32 -2.89 2.20 3.89
N LEU A 33 -4.02 2.91 4.00
CA LEU A 33 -4.77 3.04 5.24
C LEU A 33 -5.43 1.71 5.63
N ILE A 34 -6.14 1.07 4.70
CA ILE A 34 -6.83 -0.23 4.93
C ILE A 34 -5.82 -1.30 5.37
N PHE A 35 -4.75 -1.48 4.59
CA PHE A 35 -3.72 -2.47 4.91
C PHE A 35 -2.84 -2.05 6.09
N GLY A 36 -2.70 -0.75 6.33
CA GLY A 36 -2.03 -0.24 7.52
C GLY A 36 -2.77 -0.63 8.80
N ILE A 37 -4.11 -0.52 8.79
CA ILE A 37 -4.97 -0.97 9.89
C ILE A 37 -4.85 -2.49 10.07
N GLU A 38 -4.94 -3.25 8.99
CA GLU A 38 -4.77 -4.72 9.03
C GLU A 38 -3.47 -5.11 9.73
N ARG A 39 -2.36 -4.42 9.42
CA ARG A 39 -1.07 -4.72 10.05
C ARG A 39 -0.97 -4.33 11.52
N ILE A 40 -1.66 -3.28 11.93
CA ILE A 40 -1.79 -2.94 13.36
C ILE A 40 -2.55 -4.06 14.07
N PHE A 41 -3.67 -4.51 13.51
CA PHE A 41 -4.43 -5.64 14.07
C PHE A 41 -3.63 -6.93 14.10
N TYR A 42 -2.88 -7.24 13.04
CA TYR A 42 -1.97 -8.39 12.99
C TYR A 42 -0.89 -8.30 14.08
N GLY A 43 -0.28 -7.12 14.26
CA GLY A 43 0.75 -6.91 15.29
C GLY A 43 0.24 -7.09 16.73
N VAL A 44 -1.03 -6.76 17.00
CA VAL A 44 -1.66 -6.92 18.33
C VAL A 44 -2.20 -8.34 18.54
N SER A 45 -2.85 -8.93 17.53
CA SER A 45 -3.60 -10.17 17.67
C SER A 45 -2.85 -11.42 17.19
N GLY A 46 -1.78 -11.27 16.41
CA GLY A 46 -1.12 -12.35 15.68
C GLY A 46 -1.97 -12.96 14.56
N SER A 47 -3.19 -12.47 14.34
CA SER A 47 -4.16 -13.07 13.43
C SER A 47 -4.11 -12.39 12.06
N SER A 48 -3.83 -13.18 11.02
CA SER A 48 -3.83 -12.73 9.61
C SER A 48 -5.20 -12.89 8.94
N LYS A 49 -6.29 -12.92 9.72
CA LYS A 49 -7.63 -13.29 9.23
C LYS A 49 -8.16 -12.39 8.11
N LEU A 50 -7.79 -11.11 8.11
CA LEU A 50 -8.15 -10.17 7.04
C LEU A 50 -7.38 -10.46 5.75
N LEU A 51 -6.06 -10.66 5.86
CA LEU A 51 -5.23 -11.05 4.73
C LEU A 51 -5.64 -12.41 4.16
N SER A 52 -5.95 -13.38 5.01
CA SER A 52 -6.37 -14.72 4.58
C SER A 52 -7.73 -14.73 3.90
N LEU A 53 -8.66 -13.85 4.31
CA LEU A 53 -9.92 -13.62 3.59
C LEU A 53 -9.68 -13.09 2.17
N MET A 54 -8.68 -12.22 1.98
CA MET A 54 -8.32 -11.68 0.67
C MET A 54 -7.58 -12.68 -0.22
N MET A 55 -6.74 -13.53 0.36
CA MET A 55 -6.01 -14.56 -0.36
C MET A 55 -6.93 -15.70 -0.84
N GLY A 56 -8.04 -15.93 -0.14
CA GLY A 56 -8.92 -17.06 -0.39
C GLY A 56 -8.31 -18.38 0.06
N GLY A 57 -9.15 -19.37 0.36
CA GLY A 57 -8.72 -20.74 0.67
C GLY A 57 -8.66 -21.63 -0.57
N GLY A 58 -7.80 -22.65 -0.55
CA GLY A 58 -7.76 -23.70 -1.58
C GLY A 58 -6.74 -23.47 -2.70
N GLU A 59 -6.99 -24.07 -3.87
CA GLU A 59 -6.06 -24.15 -5.02
C GLU A 59 -5.63 -22.79 -5.59
N TYR A 60 -6.46 -21.76 -5.43
CA TYR A 60 -6.17 -20.40 -5.92
C TYR A 60 -5.35 -19.54 -4.94
N SER A 61 -5.13 -20.00 -3.71
CA SER A 61 -4.43 -19.22 -2.66
C SER A 61 -3.03 -18.77 -3.09
N SER A 62 -2.28 -19.64 -3.77
CA SER A 62 -0.94 -19.34 -4.28
C SER A 62 -0.97 -18.25 -5.36
N LEU A 63 -1.95 -18.32 -6.27
CA LEU A 63 -2.09 -17.38 -7.38
C LEU A 63 -2.58 -16.01 -6.89
N SER A 64 -3.51 -15.97 -5.95
CA SER A 64 -3.95 -14.75 -5.26
C SER A 64 -2.81 -14.09 -4.48
N THR A 65 -1.97 -14.89 -3.81
CA THR A 65 -0.81 -14.39 -3.06
C THR A 65 0.22 -13.75 -3.99
N LEU A 66 0.51 -14.40 -5.13
CA LEU A 66 1.39 -13.85 -6.16
C LEU A 66 0.83 -12.55 -6.74
N ALA A 67 -0.49 -12.50 -7.02
CA ALA A 67 -1.15 -11.30 -7.53
C ALA A 67 -1.05 -10.13 -6.52
N LEU A 68 -1.30 -10.38 -5.24
CA LEU A 68 -1.14 -9.38 -4.18
C LEU A 68 0.31 -8.90 -4.05
N PHE A 69 1.29 -9.81 -4.13
CA PHE A 69 2.71 -9.44 -4.15
C PHE A 69 3.03 -8.47 -5.29
N ILE A 70 2.67 -8.82 -6.52
CA ILE A 70 2.93 -7.99 -7.71
C ILE A 70 2.19 -6.66 -7.61
N PHE A 71 0.95 -6.67 -7.12
CA PHE A 71 0.14 -5.47 -6.92
C PHE A 71 0.82 -4.47 -5.97
N PHE A 72 1.21 -4.91 -4.77
CA PHE A 72 1.88 -4.04 -3.80
C PHE A 72 3.29 -3.63 -4.22
N LEU A 73 4.02 -4.51 -4.91
CA LEU A 73 5.33 -4.18 -5.47
C LEU A 73 5.21 -3.05 -6.50
N SER A 74 4.29 -3.20 -7.45
CA SER A 74 4.06 -2.21 -8.52
C SER A 74 3.63 -0.87 -7.93
N PHE A 75 2.76 -0.88 -6.93
CA PHE A 75 2.31 0.35 -6.25
C PHE A 75 3.40 1.01 -5.42
N GLY A 76 4.23 0.24 -4.73
CA GLY A 76 5.36 0.79 -3.99
C GLY A 76 6.35 1.51 -4.91
N ILE A 77 6.68 0.90 -6.06
CA ILE A 77 7.53 1.51 -7.09
C ILE A 77 6.86 2.77 -7.64
N TYR A 78 5.57 2.68 -7.99
CA TYR A 78 4.83 3.80 -8.54
C TYR A 78 4.80 5.01 -7.62
N VAL A 79 4.43 4.81 -6.34
CA VAL A 79 4.37 5.88 -5.34
C VAL A 79 5.76 6.49 -5.14
N LEU A 80 6.82 5.69 -5.15
CA LEU A 80 8.19 6.18 -5.07
C LEU A 80 8.56 7.05 -6.27
N VAL A 81 8.32 6.59 -7.50
CA VAL A 81 8.59 7.36 -8.71
C VAL A 81 7.82 8.68 -8.69
N TYR A 82 6.55 8.66 -8.28
CA TYR A 82 5.73 9.87 -8.20
C TYR A 82 6.19 10.87 -7.13
N THR A 83 7.03 10.44 -6.18
CA THR A 83 7.56 11.31 -5.12
C THR A 83 8.21 12.57 -5.68
N ILE A 84 8.94 12.46 -6.79
CA ILE A 84 9.66 13.59 -7.41
C ILE A 84 8.72 14.70 -7.93
N ALA A 85 7.42 14.40 -8.07
CA ALA A 85 6.42 15.37 -8.49
C ALA A 85 5.95 16.27 -7.34
N TYR A 86 6.23 15.92 -6.08
CA TYR A 86 5.91 16.77 -4.94
C TYR A 86 6.98 17.84 -4.73
N THR A 87 6.53 19.08 -4.56
CA THR A 87 7.41 20.24 -4.30
C THR A 87 7.60 20.53 -2.82
N GLN A 88 6.65 20.11 -1.96
CA GLN A 88 6.73 20.29 -0.53
C GLN A 88 7.54 19.15 0.10
N VAL A 89 8.71 19.49 0.67
CA VAL A 89 9.66 18.53 1.25
C VAL A 89 9.00 17.54 2.22
N LEU A 90 8.09 18.00 3.08
CA LEU A 90 7.42 17.12 4.04
C LEU A 90 6.50 16.10 3.35
N ILE A 91 5.77 16.52 2.32
CA ILE A 91 4.90 15.63 1.54
C ILE A 91 5.74 14.63 0.75
N GLU A 92 6.84 15.10 0.17
CA GLU A 92 7.80 14.28 -0.56
C GLU A 92 8.35 13.14 0.33
N ILE A 93 8.88 13.48 1.51
CA ILE A 93 9.40 12.49 2.46
C ILE A 93 8.30 11.50 2.88
N LEU A 94 7.11 11.99 3.21
CA LEU A 94 6.02 11.13 3.65
C LEU A 94 5.50 10.23 2.53
N ASN A 95 5.49 10.71 1.30
CA ASN A 95 5.15 9.91 0.12
C ASN A 95 6.20 8.83 -0.15
N ALA A 96 7.49 9.16 -0.05
CA ALA A 96 8.58 8.19 -0.16
C ALA A 96 8.45 7.09 0.90
N LEU A 97 8.24 7.47 2.17
CA LEU A 97 8.03 6.52 3.27
C LEU A 97 6.79 5.64 3.04
N ASN A 98 5.74 6.19 2.42
CA ASN A 98 4.56 5.42 2.06
C ASN A 98 4.90 4.38 0.98
N GLY A 99 5.58 4.80 -0.10
CA GLY A 99 6.08 3.90 -1.14
C GLY A 99 6.96 2.78 -0.61
N ILE A 100 7.93 3.10 0.25
CA ILE A 100 8.78 2.10 0.94
C ILE A 100 7.92 1.14 1.77
N SER A 101 6.89 1.64 2.46
CA SER A 101 6.01 0.79 3.26
C SER A 101 5.29 -0.26 2.41
N TYR A 102 4.85 0.10 1.20
CA TYR A 102 4.26 -0.87 0.27
C TYR A 102 5.26 -1.93 -0.20
N LEU A 103 6.50 -1.51 -0.50
CA LEU A 103 7.57 -2.46 -0.86
C LEU A 103 7.89 -3.43 0.27
N LEU A 104 7.98 -2.94 1.50
CA LEU A 104 8.19 -3.82 2.66
C LEU A 104 7.01 -4.75 2.88
N PHE A 105 5.79 -4.28 2.63
CA PHE A 105 4.60 -5.11 2.71
C PHE A 105 4.57 -6.18 1.62
N SER A 106 4.90 -5.86 0.37
CA SER A 106 4.99 -6.84 -0.71
C SER A 106 6.03 -7.92 -0.40
N LEU A 107 7.22 -7.54 0.09
CA LEU A 107 8.24 -8.50 0.54
C LEU A 107 7.74 -9.41 1.67
N SER A 108 6.92 -8.88 2.58
CA SER A 108 6.35 -9.70 3.65
C SER A 108 5.35 -10.74 3.12
N ILE A 109 4.58 -10.39 2.08
CA ILE A 109 3.68 -11.33 1.38
C ILE A 109 4.51 -12.39 0.63
N PHE A 110 5.54 -11.97 -0.09
CA PHE A 110 6.44 -12.88 -0.81
C PHE A 110 7.10 -13.89 0.13
N LYS A 111 7.58 -13.44 1.29
CA LYS A 111 8.14 -14.33 2.30
C LYS A 111 7.10 -15.35 2.78
N ALA A 112 5.88 -14.89 3.10
CA ALA A 112 4.81 -15.76 3.57
C ALA A 112 4.38 -16.81 2.53
N TRP A 113 4.56 -16.53 1.24
CA TRP A 113 4.27 -17.47 0.15
C TRP A 113 5.26 -18.63 0.04
N HIS A 114 6.52 -18.41 0.44
CA HIS A 114 7.62 -19.37 0.29
C HIS A 114 7.96 -20.17 1.56
N THR A 115 7.25 -19.93 2.66
CA THR A 115 7.35 -20.70 3.92
C THR A 115 6.15 -21.60 4.09
#